data_AF-A0A4U6QNC2-F1
#
_entry.id   AF-A0A4U6QNC2-F1
#
_cell.length_a   1.000
_cell.length_b   1.000
_cell.length_c   1.000
_cell.angle_alpha   90.00
_cell.angle_beta   90.00
_cell.angle_gamma   90.00
#
_symmetry.space_group_name_H-M   'P 1'
#
loop_
_entity.id
_entity.type
_entity.pdbx_description
1 polymer ?
#
loop_
_entity_poly.entity_id
_entity_poly.type
_entity_poly.pdbx_seq_one_letter_code
_entity_poly.pdbx_strand_id
1 'polypeptide(L)'
;MIWIILLAAATALVGTAFLPLYVGSVPLPISVLLGPIVLWWAPRAVHRLTGSVFAAVLPAAAWLITAGWLSIARNGILPGQPYAVHDGQWRVMLLLGLGALTGAAALSLIWGEHVRQQVAASAPAAGKAAGDPAPAQRSPPAG
;
A
#
# COMPACT_ATOMS: atom_id res chain seq x y z
N MET A 1 7.16 -7.17 -12.52
CA MET A 1 6.71 -7.47 -11.13
C MET A 1 7.88 -7.74 -10.20
N ILE A 2 8.71 -8.76 -10.44
CA ILE A 2 9.82 -9.13 -9.54
C ILE A 2 10.81 -7.98 -9.29
N TRP A 3 11.15 -7.21 -10.34
CA TRP A 3 12.04 -6.05 -10.24
C TRP A 3 11.52 -4.93 -9.33
N ILE A 4 10.20 -4.74 -9.24
CA ILE A 4 9.58 -3.73 -8.39
C ILE A 4 9.63 -4.17 -6.92
N ILE A 5 9.44 -5.48 -6.68
CA ILE A 5 9.57 -6.09 -5.35
C ILE A 5 11.03 -6.01 -4.89
N LEU A 6 11.98 -6.32 -5.77
CA LEU A 6 13.42 -6.20 -5.49
C LEU A 6 13.83 -4.74 -5.22
N LEU A 7 13.27 -3.78 -5.95
CA LEU A 7 13.50 -2.36 -5.70
C LEU A 7 12.97 -1.93 -4.32
N ALA A 8 11.77 -2.39 -3.95
CA ALA A 8 11.20 -2.14 -2.63
C ALA A 8 12.10 -2.73 -1.53
N ALA A 9 12.52 -3.99 -1.65
CA ALA A 9 13.43 -4.61 -0.70
C ALA A 9 14.80 -3.89 -0.63
N ALA A 10 15.36 -3.48 -1.76
CA ALA A 10 16.61 -2.73 -1.83
C ALA A 10 16.51 -1.37 -1.12
N THR A 11 15.38 -0.67 -1.26
CA THR A 11 15.17 0.60 -0.55
C THR A 11 14.96 0.44 0.96
N ALA A 12 14.41 -0.69 1.44
CA ALA A 12 14.43 -1.02 2.87
C ALA A 12 15.86 -1.23 3.38
N LEU A 13 16.70 -1.87 2.57
CA LEU A 13 18.10 -2.16 2.88
C LEU A 13 18.95 -0.89 2.89
N VAL A 14 18.81 -0.02 1.89
CA VAL A 14 19.45 1.31 1.87
C VAL A 14 18.92 2.19 3.00
N GLY A 15 17.61 2.14 3.26
CA GLY A 15 16.93 2.82 4.35
C GLY A 15 17.60 2.56 5.70
N THR A 16 17.75 1.29 6.03
CA THR A 16 18.32 0.80 7.29
C THR A 16 19.84 0.90 7.37
N ALA A 17 20.56 0.74 6.26
CA ALA A 17 22.02 0.84 6.22
C ALA A 17 22.55 2.29 6.27
N PHE A 18 21.89 3.23 5.61
CA PHE A 18 22.30 4.63 5.49
C PHE A 18 21.48 5.60 6.36
N LEU A 19 21.01 5.10 7.52
CA LEU A 19 20.25 5.88 8.50
C LEU A 19 20.98 7.14 9.06
N PRO A 20 22.33 7.32 8.99
CA PRO A 20 22.97 8.53 9.50
C PRO A 20 23.37 9.48 8.36
N LEU A 21 22.39 10.12 7.72
CA LEU A 21 22.64 11.42 7.08
C LEU A 21 22.33 12.49 8.13
N TYR A 22 23.26 13.41 8.36
CA TYR A 22 23.09 14.51 9.31
C TYR A 22 22.54 15.73 8.56
N VAL A 23 21.47 16.35 9.08
CA VAL A 23 21.02 17.67 8.63
C VAL A 23 21.21 18.61 9.80
N GLY A 24 22.36 19.29 9.83
CA GLY A 24 22.81 20.06 11.00
C GLY A 24 23.22 19.15 12.16
N SER A 25 22.89 19.56 13.40
CA SER A 25 23.19 18.80 14.63
C SER A 25 22.17 17.70 14.94
N VAL A 26 21.05 17.63 14.21
CA VAL A 26 20.04 16.60 14.37
C VAL A 26 20.27 15.52 13.32
N PRO A 27 20.43 14.26 13.72
CA PRO A 27 20.72 13.19 12.78
C PRO A 27 19.37 12.82 12.13
N LEU A 28 19.03 13.48 11.02
CA LEU A 28 17.77 13.32 10.28
C LEU A 28 17.90 12.22 9.23
N PRO A 29 17.25 11.06 9.41
CA PRO A 29 17.38 9.95 8.47
C PRO A 29 16.61 10.29 7.19
N ILE A 30 17.24 11.00 6.23
CA ILE A 30 16.65 11.32 4.92
C ILE A 30 16.19 10.03 4.21
N SER A 31 16.87 8.92 4.50
CA SER A 31 16.51 7.58 4.05
C SER A 31 15.12 7.10 4.53
N VAL A 32 14.57 7.67 5.60
CA VAL A 32 13.19 7.44 6.06
C VAL A 32 12.17 7.98 5.07
N LEU A 33 12.51 8.96 4.22
CA LEU A 33 11.59 9.45 3.18
C LEU A 33 11.51 8.53 1.97
N LEU A 34 12.55 7.72 1.71
CA LEU A 34 12.57 6.79 0.58
C LEU A 34 11.56 5.66 0.75
N GLY A 35 11.42 5.11 1.96
CA GLY A 35 10.44 4.06 2.26
C GLY A 35 9.01 4.46 1.86
N PRO A 36 8.47 5.57 2.38
CA PRO A 36 7.15 6.10 2.04
C PRO A 36 6.95 6.38 0.55
N ILE A 37 7.93 6.97 -0.13
CA ILE A 37 7.84 7.26 -1.57
C ILE A 37 7.71 5.95 -2.36
N VAL A 38 8.51 4.95 -2.02
CA VAL A 38 8.50 3.65 -2.69
C VAL A 38 7.25 2.85 -2.36
N LEU A 39 6.80 2.85 -1.10
CA LEU A 39 5.56 2.21 -0.65
C LEU A 39 4.32 2.85 -1.24
N TRP A 40 4.37 4.14 -1.56
CA TRP A 40 3.28 4.81 -2.26
C TRP A 40 3.22 4.42 -3.74
N TRP A 41 4.38 4.34 -4.40
CA TRP A 41 4.46 4.13 -5.84
C TRP A 41 4.41 2.64 -6.25
N ALA A 42 5.11 1.77 -5.53
CA ALA A 42 5.30 0.36 -5.92
C ALA A 42 4.00 -0.47 -5.94
N PRO A 43 3.10 -0.41 -4.93
CA PRO A 43 1.81 -1.11 -4.99
C PRO A 43 0.96 -0.66 -6.17
N ARG A 44 0.95 0.64 -6.47
CA ARG A 44 0.20 1.21 -7.59
C ARG A 44 0.76 0.78 -8.94
N ALA A 45 2.08 0.77 -9.07
CA ALA A 45 2.75 0.29 -10.28
C ALA A 45 2.44 -1.20 -10.53
N VAL A 46 2.51 -2.04 -9.50
CA VAL A 46 2.18 -3.46 -9.62
C VAL A 46 0.70 -3.67 -9.93
N HIS A 47 -0.19 -2.94 -9.27
CA HIS A 47 -1.64 -3.01 -9.55
C HIS A 47 -1.95 -2.63 -11.00
N ARG A 48 -1.36 -1.55 -11.53
CA ARG A 48 -1.54 -1.14 -12.93
C ARG A 48 -1.04 -2.18 -13.94
N LEU A 49 0.01 -2.92 -13.59
CA LEU A 49 0.60 -3.94 -14.47
C LEU A 49 -0.12 -5.28 -14.44
N THR A 50 -0.76 -5.63 -13.32
CA THR A 50 -1.35 -6.97 -13.12
C THR A 50 -2.86 -6.98 -12.99
N GLY A 51 -3.49 -5.84 -12.69
CA GLY A 51 -4.93 -5.76 -12.38
C GLY A 51 -5.35 -6.48 -11.10
N SER A 52 -4.39 -7.01 -10.34
CA SER A 52 -4.64 -7.82 -9.14
C SER A 52 -4.28 -7.05 -7.87
N VAL A 53 -5.25 -6.94 -6.97
CA VAL A 53 -5.07 -6.32 -5.65
C VAL A 53 -4.10 -7.14 -4.80
N PHE A 54 -4.14 -8.48 -4.90
CA PHE A 54 -3.24 -9.35 -4.14
C PHE A 54 -1.78 -9.15 -4.55
N ALA A 55 -1.53 -9.01 -5.86
CA ALA A 55 -0.18 -8.73 -6.37
C ALA A 55 0.34 -7.36 -5.89
N ALA A 56 -0.55 -6.37 -5.72
CA ALA A 56 -0.19 -5.03 -5.24
C ALA A 56 0.25 -5.01 -3.77
N VAL A 57 -0.12 -6.00 -2.96
CA VAL A 57 0.30 -6.14 -1.55
C VAL A 57 1.75 -6.61 -1.45
N LEU A 58 2.24 -7.40 -2.41
CA LEU A 58 3.57 -8.03 -2.34
C LEU A 58 4.74 -7.05 -2.11
N PRO A 59 4.83 -5.89 -2.79
CA PRO A 59 5.92 -4.94 -2.55
C PRO A 59 5.89 -4.35 -1.14
N ALA A 60 4.69 -4.04 -0.62
CA ALA A 60 4.53 -3.49 0.71
C ALA A 60 4.86 -4.53 1.80
N ALA A 61 4.39 -5.76 1.61
CA ALA A 61 4.73 -6.88 2.50
C ALA A 61 6.23 -7.19 2.49
N ALA A 62 6.86 -7.25 1.30
CA ALA A 62 8.29 -7.49 1.18
C ALA A 62 9.12 -6.41 1.87
N TRP A 63 8.74 -5.14 1.72
CA TRP A 63 9.39 -4.03 2.39
C TRP A 63 9.25 -4.12 3.92
N LEU A 64 8.04 -4.37 4.44
CA LEU A 64 7.78 -4.48 5.87
C LEU A 64 8.50 -5.68 6.51
N ILE A 65 8.48 -6.83 5.86
CA ILE A 65 9.18 -8.03 6.33
C ILE A 65 10.68 -7.77 6.38
N THR A 66 11.23 -7.14 5.34
CA THR A 66 12.67 -6.83 5.27
C THR A 66 13.07 -5.82 6.34
N ALA A 67 12.32 -4.72 6.47
CA ALA A 67 12.58 -3.68 7.48
C ALA A 67 12.43 -4.23 8.91
N GLY A 68 11.38 -5.01 9.17
CA GLY A 68 11.15 -5.65 10.47
C GLY A 68 12.23 -6.68 10.81
N TRP A 69 12.61 -7.52 9.84
CA TRP A 69 13.70 -8.49 10.00
C TRP A 69 15.03 -7.78 10.31
N LEU A 70 15.40 -6.74 9.56
CA LEU A 70 16.60 -5.95 9.80
C LEU A 70 16.60 -5.27 11.19
N SER A 71 15.42 -4.79 11.63
CA SER A 71 15.25 -4.22 12.97
C SER A 71 15.48 -5.25 14.08
N ILE A 72 14.94 -6.46 13.91
CA ILE A 72 15.09 -7.55 14.89
C ILE A 72 16.52 -8.10 14.87
N ALA A 73 17.07 -8.35 13.68
CA ALA A 73 18.41 -8.91 13.49
C ALA A 73 19.51 -8.01 14.06
N ARG A 74 19.37 -6.68 13.98
CA ARG A 74 20.29 -5.75 14.65
C ARG A 74 20.22 -5.81 16.17
N ASN A 75 19.05 -6.06 16.75
CA ASN A 75 18.88 -6.20 18.21
C ASN A 75 19.32 -7.58 18.73
N GLY A 76 19.22 -8.63 17.92
CA GLY A 76 19.58 -10.00 18.29
C GLY A 76 21.09 -10.24 18.56
N ILE A 77 21.95 -9.28 18.24
CA ILE A 77 23.40 -9.38 18.47
C ILE A 77 23.78 -9.19 19.96
N LEU A 78 22.87 -8.68 20.80
CA LEU A 78 23.08 -8.48 22.25
C LEU A 78 21.98 -9.17 23.08
N PRO A 79 22.04 -10.50 23.25
CA PRO A 79 21.06 -11.22 24.07
C PRO A 79 21.21 -10.83 25.54
N GLY A 80 20.14 -10.26 26.13
CA GLY A 80 20.06 -9.97 27.57
C GLY A 80 20.05 -8.49 27.95
N GLN A 81 20.20 -7.56 27.00
CA GLN A 81 19.91 -6.15 27.27
C GLN A 81 18.38 -5.95 27.16
N PRO A 82 17.70 -5.32 28.14
CA PRO A 82 16.36 -4.80 27.91
C PRO A 82 16.40 -3.91 26.66
N TYR A 83 15.26 -3.72 25.95
CA TYR A 83 15.17 -2.81 24.80
C TYR A 83 15.57 -1.39 25.22
N ALA A 84 16.87 -1.14 25.36
CA ALA A 84 17.44 0.13 25.64
C ALA A 84 17.35 0.85 24.32
N VAL A 85 16.55 1.91 24.33
CA VAL A 85 16.45 2.91 23.28
C VAL A 85 17.80 3.62 23.18
N HIS A 86 18.83 2.89 22.77
CA HIS A 86 20.15 3.41 22.48
C HIS A 86 20.16 4.00 21.08
N ASP A 87 20.99 5.04 20.93
CA ASP A 87 21.08 5.95 19.79
C ASP A 87 20.76 5.30 18.44
N GLY A 88 19.56 5.61 17.92
CA GLY A 88 19.13 5.20 16.58
C GLY A 88 17.86 4.36 16.50
N GLN A 89 17.34 3.80 17.61
CA GLN A 89 16.08 3.04 17.60
C GLN A 89 14.85 3.89 17.23
N TRP A 90 14.79 5.15 17.65
CA TRP A 90 13.69 6.07 17.29
C TRP A 90 13.56 6.27 15.77
N ARG A 91 14.69 6.19 15.04
CA ARG A 91 14.73 6.32 13.58
C ARG A 91 14.13 5.10 12.90
N VAL A 92 14.33 3.91 13.47
CA VAL A 92 13.71 2.67 12.99
C VAL A 92 12.22 2.68 13.25
N MET A 93 11.77 3.19 14.42
CA MET A 93 10.35 3.40 14.70
C MET A 93 9.71 4.38 13.71
N LEU A 94 10.40 5.47 13.36
CA LEU A 94 9.91 6.40 12.33
C LEU A 94 9.87 5.75 10.94
N LEU A 95 10.89 4.99 10.56
CA LEU A 95 10.94 4.28 9.28
C LEU A 95 9.77 3.29 9.17
N LEU A 96 9.60 2.43 10.17
CA LEU A 96 8.51 1.45 10.23
C LEU A 96 7.14 2.13 10.33
N GLY A 97 7.00 3.15 11.17
CA GLY A 97 5.74 3.87 11.36
C GLY A 97 5.30 4.60 10.09
N LEU A 98 6.17 5.43 9.50
CA LEU A 98 5.87 6.16 8.27
C LEU A 98 5.69 5.22 7.09
N GLY A 99 6.51 4.18 6.98
CA GLY A 99 6.37 3.15 5.94
C GLY A 99 5.06 2.39 6.06
N ALA A 100 4.70 1.92 7.27
CA ALA A 100 3.43 1.22 7.50
C ALA A 100 2.23 2.12 7.19
N LEU A 101 2.24 3.38 7.62
CA LEU A 101 1.19 4.36 7.34
C LEU A 101 1.02 4.60 5.84
N THR A 102 2.12 4.82 5.10
CA THR A 102 2.03 5.04 3.65
C THR A 102 1.66 3.78 2.88
N GLY A 103 2.18 2.62 3.29
CA GLY A 103 1.78 1.33 2.73
C GLY A 103 0.29 1.06 2.92
N ALA A 104 -0.23 1.28 4.13
CA ALA A 104 -1.65 1.15 4.43
C ALA A 104 -2.49 2.12 3.58
N ALA A 105 -2.11 3.40 3.51
CA ALA A 105 -2.82 4.39 2.71
C ALA A 105 -2.85 4.03 1.21
N ALA A 106 -1.72 3.57 0.66
CA ALA A 106 -1.63 3.15 -0.74
C ALA A 106 -2.55 1.94 -1.03
N LEU A 107 -2.57 0.96 -0.13
CA LEU A 107 -3.42 -0.22 -0.25
C LEU A 107 -4.90 0.11 -0.07
N SER A 108 -5.27 0.98 0.88
CA SER A 108 -6.64 1.43 1.08
C SER A 108 -7.21 2.13 -0.16
N LEU A 109 -6.38 2.91 -0.88
CA LEU A 109 -6.81 3.55 -2.12
C LEU A 109 -7.02 2.54 -3.26
N ILE A 110 -6.13 1.55 -3.39
CA ILE A 110 -6.29 0.47 -4.38
C ILE A 110 -7.55 -0.36 -4.08
N TRP A 111 -7.78 -0.70 -2.81
CA TRP A 111 -8.97 -1.41 -2.37
C TRP A 111 -10.25 -0.61 -2.64
N GLY A 112 -10.25 0.69 -2.32
CA GLY A 112 -11.39 1.57 -2.57
C GLY A 112 -11.77 1.63 -4.06
N GLU A 113 -10.78 1.68 -4.94
CA GLU A 113 -11.00 1.64 -6.39
C GLU A 113 -11.60 0.29 -6.84
N HIS A 114 -11.07 -0.82 -6.31
CA HIS A 114 -11.56 -2.16 -6.62
C HIS A 114 -13.03 -2.35 -6.19
N VAL A 115 -13.38 -1.90 -4.98
CA VAL A 115 -14.76 -1.94 -4.47
C VAL A 115 -15.69 -1.09 -5.33
N ARG A 116 -15.28 0.12 -5.72
CA ARG A 116 -16.07 0.97 -6.64
C ARG A 116 -16.33 0.29 -7.97
N GLN A 117 -15.33 -0.38 -8.55
CA GLN A 117 -15.48 -1.13 -9.79
C GLN A 117 -16.43 -2.31 -9.65
N GLN A 118 -16.35 -3.06 -8.54
CA GLN A 118 -17.29 -4.15 -8.25
C GLN A 118 -18.73 -3.64 -8.11
N VAL A 119 -18.94 -2.51 -7.42
CA VAL A 119 -20.27 -1.90 -7.26
C VAL A 119 -20.81 -1.41 -8.61
N ALA A 120 -19.98 -0.75 -9.42
CA ALA A 120 -20.38 -0.30 -10.76
C ALA A 120 -20.69 -1.47 -11.72
N ALA A 121 -19.93 -2.56 -11.65
CA ALA A 121 -20.18 -3.77 -12.43
C ALA A 121 -21.42 -4.54 -11.95
N SER A 122 -21.70 -4.50 -10.65
CA SER A 122 -22.89 -5.09 -10.01
C SER A 122 -24.13 -4.20 -10.08
N ALA A 123 -24.03 -3.04 -10.76
CA ALA A 123 -25.16 -2.20 -11.08
C ALA A 123 -25.74 -2.44 -12.50
N PRO A 124 -26.19 -3.64 -12.90
CA PRO A 124 -27.01 -3.77 -14.11
C PRO A 124 -28.53 -3.82 -13.81
N ALA A 125 -29.29 -3.13 -14.67
CA ALA A 125 -30.73 -3.33 -14.99
C ALA A 125 -31.83 -2.54 -14.24
N ALA A 126 -31.58 -1.73 -13.20
CA ALA A 126 -32.66 -0.94 -12.58
C ALA A 126 -33.27 0.13 -13.52
N GLY A 127 -32.51 0.58 -14.54
CA GLY A 127 -32.97 1.60 -15.49
C GLY A 127 -33.72 1.09 -16.72
N LYS A 128 -33.69 -0.23 -17.03
CA LYS A 128 -34.30 -0.77 -18.26
C LYS A 128 -35.66 -1.44 -18.02
N ALA A 129 -36.01 -1.78 -16.79
CA ALA A 129 -37.32 -2.34 -16.44
C ALA A 129 -38.38 -1.29 -16.05
N ALA A 130 -37.98 -0.04 -15.81
CA ALA A 130 -38.88 1.04 -15.40
C ALA A 130 -39.32 1.97 -16.56
N GLY A 131 -38.90 1.67 -17.80
CA GLY A 131 -39.00 2.59 -18.93
C GLY A 131 -39.85 2.15 -20.12
N ASP A 132 -40.42 0.93 -20.13
CA ASP A 132 -41.40 0.55 -21.14
C ASP A 132 -42.82 0.79 -20.59
N PRO A 133 -43.48 1.92 -20.92
CA PRO A 133 -44.92 2.02 -20.74
C PRO A 133 -45.56 0.92 -21.58
N ALA A 134 -46.26 0.01 -20.91
CA ALA A 134 -47.02 -1.06 -21.55
C ALA A 134 -47.83 -0.50 -22.73
N PRO A 135 -47.78 -1.11 -23.93
CA PRO A 135 -48.52 -0.61 -25.07
C PRO A 135 -50.01 -0.60 -24.73
N ALA A 136 -50.58 0.60 -24.71
CA ALA A 136 -51.98 0.83 -24.43
C ALA A 136 -52.83 -0.08 -25.34
N GLN A 137 -53.53 -1.04 -24.73
CA GLN A 137 -54.56 -1.83 -25.40
C GLN A 137 -55.61 -0.87 -25.97
N ARG A 138 -55.55 -0.61 -27.28
CA ARG A 138 -56.64 0.03 -28.00
C ARG A 138 -57.80 -0.95 -28.03
N SER A 139 -58.85 -0.68 -27.26
CA SER A 139 -60.13 -1.35 -27.39
C SER A 139 -60.69 -1.12 -28.80
N PRO A 140 -61.22 -2.16 -29.48
CA PRO A 140 -61.87 -2.00 -30.78
C PRO A 140 -63.21 -1.26 -30.62
N PRO A 141 -63.60 -0.43 -31.60
CA PRO A 141 -64.90 0.22 -31.60
C PRO A 141 -66.01 -0.83 -31.77
N ALA A 142 -66.99 -0.78 -30.86
CA ALA A 142 -68.22 -1.53 -31.01
C ALA A 142 -69.02 -0.94 -32.19
N GLY A 143 -69.29 -1.77 -33.19
CA GLY A 143 -70.13 -1.49 -34.35
C GLY A 143 -70.73 -2.78 -34.86
#